data_AF-A0A0F9KAT8-F1
#
_entry.id   AF-A0A0F9KAT8-F1
#
_cell.length_a   1.000
_cell.length_b   1.000
_cell.length_c   1.000
_cell.angle_alpha   90.00
_cell.angle_beta   90.00
_cell.angle_gamma   90.00
#
_symmetry.space_group_name_H-M   'P 1'
#
loop_
_entity.id
_entity.type
_entity.pdbx_description
1 polymer ?
#
loop_
_entity_poly.entity_id
_entity_poly.type
_entity_poly.pdbx_seq_one_letter_code
_entity_poly.pdbx_strand_id
1 'polypeptide(L)'
;MKLLLGHNKPTSGSATIFGQDIKTESISIRARIGFLPQEIRFYEYMTAREILNFTMRFYYGGPKNLIKQRVNEILKMVVLDEKADRPVKGFSGGERQRLGLGQAEVNHPELLILDEPAASLDPLGRRDLLKVMNHLRKDSTIFYSTHILDDVQKVSDTVAILNKGKLITQGPIEEILKGGEGTIYAVKLKGADVDDLRSRLSAQSWISNVIVEQDASVSEWQISVTDDGAAEDNLLGLIQAKGNKVLDYGEKEVQLEDIFIKLIKEGGDKNGN
;
A
#
# COMPACT_ATOMS: atom_id res chain seq x y z
N MET A 1 14.81 -1.79 -5.56
CA MET A 1 14.57 -0.83 -6.67
C MET A 1 15.81 -0.48 -7.49
N LYS A 2 16.90 0.03 -6.90
CA LYS A 2 18.10 0.43 -7.66
C LYS A 2 18.68 -0.65 -8.58
N LEU A 3 18.57 -1.92 -8.19
CA LEU A 3 18.93 -3.07 -9.04
C LEU A 3 18.02 -3.18 -10.28
N LEU A 4 16.70 -3.07 -10.10
CA LEU A 4 15.70 -3.17 -11.18
C LEU A 4 15.87 -2.06 -12.24
N LEU A 5 16.29 -0.88 -11.80
CA LEU A 5 16.55 0.27 -12.68
C LEU A 5 17.92 0.22 -13.36
N GLY A 6 18.76 -0.77 -13.02
CA GLY A 6 20.12 -0.89 -13.53
C GLY A 6 21.10 0.15 -12.97
N HIS A 7 20.76 0.85 -11.88
CA HIS A 7 21.68 1.76 -11.20
C HIS A 7 22.81 1.01 -10.48
N ASN A 8 22.50 -0.20 -9.97
CA ASN A 8 23.46 -1.09 -9.35
C ASN A 8 23.40 -2.48 -10.00
N LYS A 9 24.54 -3.19 -10.05
CA LYS A 9 24.59 -4.59 -10.47
C LYS A 9 24.31 -5.49 -9.27
N PRO A 10 23.51 -6.56 -9.40
CA PRO A 10 23.31 -7.51 -8.31
C PRO A 10 24.58 -8.33 -8.10
N THR A 11 24.93 -8.57 -6.84
CA THR A 11 26.10 -9.40 -6.47
C THR A 11 25.94 -10.84 -6.93
N SER A 12 24.73 -11.38 -6.88
CA SER A 12 24.35 -12.71 -7.37
C SER A 12 22.87 -12.72 -7.79
N GLY A 13 22.43 -13.78 -8.47
CA GLY A 13 21.05 -13.94 -8.94
C GLY A 13 20.74 -13.20 -10.25
N SER A 14 19.46 -13.24 -10.63
CA SER A 14 18.90 -12.65 -11.84
C SER A 14 17.55 -11.99 -11.52
N ALA A 15 17.13 -11.07 -12.38
CA ALA A 15 15.81 -10.49 -12.37
C ALA A 15 15.42 -10.11 -13.79
N THR A 16 14.14 -10.20 -14.10
CA THR A 16 13.60 -9.82 -15.40
C THR A 16 12.48 -8.80 -15.25
N ILE A 17 12.37 -7.90 -16.21
CA ILE A 17 11.26 -6.95 -16.34
C ILE A 17 10.74 -7.05 -17.76
N PHE A 18 9.44 -7.27 -17.95
CA PHE A 18 8.84 -7.54 -19.26
C PHE A 18 9.48 -8.73 -20.00
N GLY A 19 9.97 -9.73 -19.25
CA GLY A 19 10.71 -10.87 -19.79
C GLY A 19 12.17 -10.56 -20.18
N GLN A 20 12.63 -9.32 -20.01
CA GLN A 20 13.96 -8.85 -20.38
C GLN A 20 14.90 -8.85 -19.16
N ASP A 21 16.17 -9.24 -19.36
CA ASP A 21 17.15 -9.29 -18.26
C ASP A 21 17.67 -7.90 -17.89
N ILE A 22 17.63 -7.56 -16.60
CA ILE A 22 17.98 -6.22 -16.11
C ILE A 22 19.46 -5.84 -16.30
N LYS A 23 20.36 -6.81 -16.52
CA LYS A 23 21.80 -6.57 -16.70
C LYS A 23 22.13 -6.30 -18.17
N THR A 24 21.45 -6.98 -19.08
CA THR A 24 21.77 -6.99 -20.51
C THR A 24 20.86 -6.08 -21.34
N GLU A 25 19.61 -5.88 -20.93
CA GLU A 25 18.57 -5.19 -21.71
C GLU A 25 18.07 -3.90 -21.03
N SER A 26 18.92 -3.26 -20.23
CA SER A 26 18.54 -2.09 -19.41
C SER A 26 17.99 -0.91 -20.22
N ILE A 27 18.43 -0.69 -21.47
CA ILE A 27 17.94 0.42 -22.30
C ILE A 27 16.49 0.21 -22.74
N SER A 28 16.16 -0.97 -23.27
CA SER A 28 14.79 -1.30 -23.71
C SER A 28 13.81 -1.34 -22.55
N ILE A 29 14.26 -1.85 -21.39
CA ILE A 29 13.48 -1.85 -20.14
C ILE A 29 13.17 -0.40 -19.73
N ARG A 30 14.19 0.47 -19.62
CA ARG A 30 14.00 1.86 -19.16
C ARG A 30 13.16 2.73 -20.09
N ALA A 31 13.09 2.39 -21.38
CA ALA A 31 12.20 3.09 -22.31
C ALA A 31 10.71 2.89 -21.98
N ARG A 32 10.38 1.81 -21.25
CA ARG A 32 9.01 1.40 -20.89
C ARG A 32 8.69 1.63 -19.41
N ILE A 33 9.63 2.18 -18.63
CA ILE A 33 9.49 2.44 -17.20
C ILE A 33 9.43 3.94 -16.95
N GLY A 34 8.54 4.34 -16.03
CA GLY A 34 8.59 5.62 -15.36
C GLY A 34 9.18 5.45 -13.96
N PHE A 35 10.02 6.39 -13.52
CA PHE A 35 10.68 6.31 -12.22
C PHE A 35 10.51 7.59 -11.41
N LEU A 36 10.05 7.43 -10.17
CA LEU A 36 9.98 8.48 -9.17
C LEU A 36 10.97 8.17 -8.03
N PRO A 37 12.06 8.93 -7.88
CA PRO A 37 12.96 8.78 -6.74
C PRO A 37 12.38 9.39 -5.46
N GLN A 38 12.85 8.91 -4.31
CA GLN A 38 12.51 9.48 -2.99
C GLN A 38 12.86 10.98 -2.91
N GLU A 39 14.08 11.34 -3.33
CA GLU A 39 14.50 12.73 -3.44
C GLU A 39 14.42 13.20 -4.89
N ILE A 40 13.47 14.09 -5.17
CA ILE A 40 13.31 14.70 -6.49
C ILE A 40 14.05 16.03 -6.54
N ARG A 41 14.84 16.23 -7.59
CA ARG A 41 15.54 17.49 -7.86
C ARG A 41 15.13 18.02 -9.21
N PHE A 42 14.54 19.22 -9.21
CA PHE A 42 14.18 19.95 -10.41
C PHE A 42 15.08 21.18 -10.57
N TYR A 43 15.14 21.70 -11.80
CA TYR A 43 15.66 23.03 -12.05
C TYR A 43 14.69 24.07 -11.47
N GLU A 44 15.06 24.70 -10.36
CA GLU A 44 14.13 25.51 -9.56
C GLU A 44 13.54 26.72 -10.30
N TYR A 45 14.25 27.24 -11.29
CA TYR A 45 13.80 28.36 -12.13
C TYR A 45 12.83 27.96 -13.22
N MET A 46 12.74 26.67 -13.57
CA MET A 46 11.80 26.17 -14.57
C MET A 46 10.41 26.03 -13.96
N THR A 47 9.40 26.19 -14.80
CA THR A 47 8.00 25.90 -14.47
C THR A 47 7.71 24.40 -14.60
N ALA A 48 6.61 23.93 -14.00
CA ALA A 48 6.17 22.55 -14.15
C ALA A 48 5.95 22.18 -15.64
N ARG A 49 5.35 23.10 -16.41
CA ARG A 49 5.14 22.94 -17.85
C ARG A 49 6.47 22.80 -18.61
N GLU A 50 7.46 23.62 -18.28
CA GLU A 50 8.77 23.56 -18.93
C GLU A 50 9.51 22.27 -18.62
N ILE A 51 9.44 21.80 -17.37
CA ILE A 51 10.05 20.54 -16.95
C ILE A 51 9.44 19.37 -17.72
N LEU A 52 8.11 19.27 -17.79
CA LEU A 52 7.44 18.20 -18.52
C LEU A 52 7.74 18.27 -20.03
N ASN A 53 7.71 19.47 -20.62
CA ASN A 53 8.11 19.64 -22.03
C ASN A 53 9.56 19.24 -22.27
N PHE A 54 10.47 19.57 -21.36
CA PHE A 54 11.87 19.17 -21.44
C PHE A 54 12.02 17.65 -21.39
N THR A 55 11.37 16.99 -20.42
CA THR A 55 11.44 15.53 -20.27
C THR A 55 10.82 14.81 -21.48
N MET A 56 9.68 15.28 -21.98
CA MET A 56 9.01 14.71 -23.17
C MET A 56 9.91 14.63 -24.40
N ARG A 57 10.85 15.57 -24.58
CA ARG A 57 11.76 15.60 -25.73
C ARG A 57 12.77 14.46 -25.77
N PHE A 58 12.98 13.74 -24.66
CA PHE A 58 13.81 12.54 -24.65
C PHE A 58 13.09 11.31 -25.22
N TYR A 59 11.76 11.31 -25.20
CA TYR A 59 10.94 10.17 -25.62
C TYR A 59 10.24 10.39 -26.95
N TYR A 60 9.92 11.64 -27.29
CA TYR A 60 9.10 11.98 -28.46
C TYR A 60 9.80 12.95 -29.41
N GLY A 61 9.94 12.53 -30.67
CA GLY A 61 10.39 13.37 -31.80
C GLY A 61 9.27 13.91 -32.70
N GLY A 62 8.01 13.83 -32.24
CA GLY A 62 6.81 14.13 -33.04
C GLY A 62 6.38 15.61 -33.07
N PRO A 63 5.19 15.88 -33.64
CA PRO A 63 4.64 17.23 -33.74
C PRO A 63 4.53 17.95 -32.38
N LYS A 64 4.99 19.22 -32.33
CA LYS A 64 5.02 20.02 -31.09
C LYS A 64 3.63 20.20 -30.44
N ASN A 65 2.55 20.20 -31.23
CA ASN A 65 1.19 20.30 -30.73
C ASN A 65 0.78 19.06 -29.91
N LEU A 66 1.16 17.85 -30.34
CA LEU A 66 0.87 16.62 -29.60
C LEU A 66 1.64 16.57 -28.28
N ILE A 67 2.90 17.00 -28.26
CA ILE A 67 3.69 17.12 -27.03
C ILE A 67 3.01 18.10 -26.06
N LYS A 68 2.60 19.28 -26.53
CA LYS A 68 1.89 20.27 -25.72
C LYS A 68 0.58 19.72 -25.15
N GLN A 69 -0.18 18.98 -25.97
CA GLN A 69 -1.42 18.34 -25.54
C GLN A 69 -1.14 17.33 -24.41
N ARG A 70 -0.17 16.42 -24.61
CA ARG A 70 0.21 15.44 -23.59
C ARG A 70 0.70 16.09 -22.30
N VAL A 71 1.49 17.17 -22.38
CA VAL A 71 1.92 17.92 -21.20
C VAL A 71 0.72 18.50 -20.44
N ASN A 72 -0.29 19.02 -21.14
CA ASN A 72 -1.51 19.52 -20.50
C ASN A 72 -2.32 18.40 -19.85
N GLU A 73 -2.40 17.23 -20.48
CA GLU A 73 -3.06 16.05 -19.90
C GLU A 73 -2.37 15.61 -18.60
N ILE A 74 -1.03 15.52 -18.62
CA ILE A 74 -0.23 15.17 -17.43
C ILE A 74 -0.45 16.20 -16.33
N LEU A 75 -0.36 17.50 -16.63
CA LEU A 75 -0.55 18.57 -15.64
C LEU A 75 -1.91 18.49 -14.95
N LYS A 76 -2.98 18.19 -15.70
CA LYS A 76 -4.32 17.98 -15.13
C LYS A 76 -4.38 16.72 -14.27
N MET A 77 -3.79 15.62 -14.75
CA MET A 77 -3.75 14.34 -14.04
C MET A 77 -3.04 14.48 -12.67
N VAL A 78 -1.95 15.24 -12.61
CA VAL A 78 -1.23 15.49 -11.36
C VAL A 78 -1.72 16.72 -10.58
N VAL A 79 -2.83 17.33 -11.01
CA VAL A 79 -3.48 18.49 -10.36
C VAL A 79 -2.49 19.66 -10.17
N LEU A 80 -1.80 20.03 -11.25
CA LEU A 80 -0.86 21.15 -11.31
C LEU A 80 -1.13 22.11 -12.48
N ASP A 81 -2.24 21.95 -13.21
CA ASP A 81 -2.58 22.77 -14.38
C ASP A 81 -2.73 24.26 -14.03
N GLU A 82 -3.37 24.60 -12.92
CA GLU A 82 -3.49 25.99 -12.44
C GLU A 82 -2.15 26.63 -12.03
N LYS A 83 -1.15 25.80 -11.70
CA LYS A 83 0.18 26.22 -11.23
C LYS A 83 1.27 25.91 -12.25
N ALA A 84 0.89 25.52 -13.46
CA ALA A 84 1.79 24.94 -14.46
C ALA A 84 2.91 25.89 -14.87
N ASP A 85 2.62 27.19 -14.88
CA ASP A 85 3.49 28.27 -15.35
C ASP A 85 4.18 29.02 -14.18
N ARG A 86 4.07 28.50 -12.95
CA ARG A 86 4.81 28.98 -11.78
C ARG A 86 6.15 28.24 -11.65
N PRO A 87 7.26 28.93 -11.32
CA PRO A 87 8.54 28.26 -11.07
C PRO A 87 8.48 27.25 -9.92
N VAL A 88 9.17 26.11 -10.08
CA VAL A 88 9.17 25.02 -9.10
C VAL A 88 9.83 25.38 -7.77
N LYS A 89 10.64 26.44 -7.73
CA LYS A 89 11.20 26.99 -6.48
C LYS A 89 10.13 27.22 -5.41
N GLY A 90 8.94 27.68 -5.80
CA GLY A 90 7.83 27.95 -4.88
C GLY A 90 6.89 26.76 -4.62
N PHE A 91 7.23 25.56 -5.09
CA PHE A 91 6.38 24.38 -4.93
C PHE A 91 6.55 23.77 -3.54
N SER A 92 5.44 23.36 -2.93
CA SER A 92 5.45 22.53 -1.72
C SER A 92 6.04 21.14 -2.01
N GLY A 93 6.37 20.37 -0.97
CA GLY A 93 6.81 18.98 -1.13
C GLY A 93 5.81 18.13 -1.91
N GLY A 94 4.52 18.28 -1.64
CA GLY A 94 3.44 17.59 -2.36
C GLY A 94 3.33 17.98 -3.82
N GLU A 95 3.49 19.26 -4.14
CA GLU A 95 3.50 19.72 -5.53
C GLU A 95 4.73 19.20 -6.28
N ARG A 96 5.89 19.13 -5.63
CA ARG A 96 7.11 18.54 -6.22
C ARG A 96 6.95 17.04 -6.46
N GLN A 97 6.37 16.30 -5.51
CA GLN A 97 6.09 14.86 -5.66
C GLN A 97 5.11 14.59 -6.80
N ARG A 98 4.00 15.34 -6.88
CA ARG A 98 3.04 15.22 -7.99
C ARG A 98 3.67 15.57 -9.35
N LEU A 99 4.52 16.60 -9.41
CA LEU A 99 5.27 16.89 -10.63
C LEU A 99 6.22 15.74 -11.01
N GLY A 100 6.89 15.12 -10.02
CA GLY A 100 7.77 13.98 -10.25
C GLY A 100 7.00 12.78 -10.79
N LEU A 101 5.81 12.51 -10.27
CA LEU A 101 4.92 11.48 -10.81
C LEU A 101 4.51 11.80 -12.25
N GLY A 102 4.20 13.07 -12.54
CA GLY A 102 3.94 13.53 -13.90
C GLY A 102 5.14 13.35 -14.82
N GLN A 103 6.36 13.55 -14.30
CA GLN A 103 7.60 13.29 -15.05
C GLN A 103 7.80 11.80 -15.30
N ALA A 104 7.48 10.93 -14.34
CA ALA A 104 7.55 9.48 -14.51
C ALA A 104 6.55 8.98 -15.57
N GLU A 105 5.40 9.65 -15.71
CA GLU A 105 4.31 9.26 -16.60
C GLU A 105 4.42 9.79 -18.05
N VAL A 106 5.45 10.61 -18.34
CA VAL A 106 5.60 11.27 -19.65
C VAL A 106 5.55 10.32 -20.83
N ASN A 107 6.18 9.15 -20.71
CA ASN A 107 6.30 8.16 -21.78
C ASN A 107 5.17 7.13 -21.81
N HIS A 108 4.09 7.31 -21.05
CA HIS A 108 3.05 6.29 -20.86
C HIS A 108 3.64 4.93 -20.50
N PRO A 109 4.40 4.84 -19.40
CA PRO A 109 5.14 3.64 -19.06
C PRO A 109 4.19 2.48 -18.73
N GLU A 110 4.59 1.27 -19.07
CA GLU A 110 3.88 0.06 -18.66
C GLU A 110 4.12 -0.25 -17.17
N LEU A 111 5.24 0.22 -16.62
CA LEU A 111 5.63 0.06 -15.22
C LEU A 111 6.11 1.38 -14.62
N LEU A 112 5.47 1.81 -13.55
CA LEU A 112 5.89 2.89 -12.69
C LEU A 112 6.64 2.33 -11.47
N ILE A 113 7.89 2.74 -11.27
CA ILE A 113 8.68 2.42 -10.08
C ILE A 113 8.74 3.66 -9.19
N LEU A 114 8.18 3.59 -7.98
CA LEU A 114 8.07 4.75 -7.08
C LEU A 114 8.77 4.49 -5.74
N ASP A 115 9.86 5.21 -5.47
CA ASP A 115 10.62 5.05 -4.23
C ASP A 115 10.13 6.03 -3.15
N GLU A 116 9.45 5.53 -2.12
CA GLU A 116 8.93 6.32 -0.99
C GLU A 116 8.10 7.55 -1.41
N PRO A 117 7.07 7.37 -2.27
CA PRO A 117 6.44 8.49 -2.98
C PRO A 117 5.70 9.47 -2.04
N ALA A 118 5.23 8.99 -0.89
CA ALA A 118 4.47 9.78 0.09
C ALA A 118 5.29 10.23 1.32
N ALA A 119 6.56 9.81 1.45
CA ALA A 119 7.30 9.85 2.73
C ALA A 119 7.50 11.25 3.34
N SER A 120 7.47 12.31 2.54
CA SER A 120 7.69 13.69 2.99
C SER A 120 6.46 14.58 2.82
N LEU A 121 5.28 13.98 2.70
CA LEU A 121 4.03 14.69 2.48
C LEU A 121 3.22 14.81 3.76
N ASP A 122 2.51 15.93 3.89
CA ASP A 122 1.47 16.11 4.89
C ASP A 122 0.24 15.23 4.56
N PRO A 123 -0.73 15.05 5.48
CA PRO A 123 -1.87 14.18 5.25
C PRO A 123 -2.69 14.52 3.99
N LEU A 124 -2.83 15.81 3.68
CA LEU A 124 -3.54 16.27 2.48
C LEU A 124 -2.77 15.93 1.20
N GLY A 125 -1.47 16.24 1.15
CA GLY A 125 -0.61 15.94 0.01
C GLY A 125 -0.48 14.44 -0.24
N ARG A 126 -0.39 13.63 0.83
CA ARG A 126 -0.40 12.17 0.77
C ARG A 126 -1.69 11.64 0.17
N ARG A 127 -2.85 12.09 0.65
CA ARG A 127 -4.17 11.72 0.09
C ARG A 127 -4.26 12.06 -1.39
N ASP A 128 -3.82 13.24 -1.78
CA ASP A 128 -3.89 13.67 -3.18
C ASP A 128 -2.95 12.86 -4.08
N LEU A 129 -1.74 12.53 -3.60
CA LEU A 129 -0.81 11.64 -4.31
C LEU A 129 -1.41 10.24 -4.50
N LEU A 130 -2.00 9.65 -3.46
CA LEU A 130 -2.65 8.34 -3.56
C LEU A 130 -3.79 8.33 -4.58
N LYS A 131 -4.56 9.43 -4.69
CA LYS A 131 -5.59 9.57 -5.73
C LYS A 131 -4.98 9.53 -7.14
N VAL A 132 -3.84 10.18 -7.34
CA VAL A 132 -3.13 10.14 -8.63
C VAL A 132 -2.62 8.72 -8.91
N MET A 133 -2.03 8.04 -7.92
CA MET A 133 -1.63 6.63 -8.07
C MET A 133 -2.81 5.72 -8.43
N ASN A 134 -3.97 5.92 -7.79
CA ASN A 134 -5.19 5.17 -8.08
C ASN A 134 -5.74 5.44 -9.49
N HIS A 135 -5.46 6.61 -10.06
CA HIS A 135 -5.76 6.89 -11.46
C HIS A 135 -4.80 6.15 -12.40
N LEU A 136 -3.49 6.25 -12.14
CA LEU A 136 -2.44 5.66 -12.98
C LEU A 136 -2.45 4.14 -13.01
N ARG A 137 -2.85 3.47 -11.92
CA ARG A 137 -2.93 1.99 -11.87
C ARG A 137 -3.92 1.38 -12.87
N LYS A 138 -4.76 2.19 -13.52
CA LYS A 138 -5.68 1.73 -14.57
C LYS A 138 -4.95 1.43 -15.88
N ASP A 139 -3.86 2.13 -16.14
CA ASP A 139 -3.12 2.09 -17.39
C ASP A 139 -1.71 1.48 -17.23
N SER A 140 -1.14 1.55 -16.02
CA SER A 140 0.24 1.12 -15.73
C SER A 140 0.31 0.24 -14.48
N THR A 141 1.25 -0.71 -14.46
CA THR A 141 1.60 -1.42 -13.23
C THR A 141 2.38 -0.48 -12.31
N ILE A 142 2.03 -0.40 -11.03
CA ILE A 142 2.76 0.42 -10.05
C ILE A 142 3.52 -0.49 -9.08
N PHE A 143 4.85 -0.37 -9.06
CA PHE A 143 5.72 -1.01 -8.09
C PHE A 143 6.35 0.05 -7.19
N TYR A 144 6.00 0.06 -5.91
CA TYR A 144 6.46 1.10 -4.99
C TYR A 144 6.97 0.55 -3.67
N SER A 145 7.80 1.33 -2.99
CA SER A 145 8.31 1.06 -1.65
C SER A 145 7.75 2.11 -0.71
N THR A 146 7.34 1.69 0.47
CA THR A 146 7.03 2.61 1.56
C THR A 146 7.15 1.94 2.92
N HIS A 147 7.45 2.74 3.93
CA HIS A 147 7.31 2.36 5.34
C HIS A 147 5.94 2.74 5.92
N ILE A 148 5.08 3.41 5.13
CA ILE A 148 3.77 3.87 5.58
C ILE A 148 2.72 2.80 5.27
N LEU A 149 2.45 1.93 6.24
CA LEU A 149 1.59 0.75 6.05
C LEU A 149 0.13 1.10 5.72
N ASP A 150 -0.37 2.22 6.24
CA ASP A 150 -1.70 2.75 5.89
C ASP A 150 -1.81 3.13 4.40
N ASP A 151 -0.72 3.53 3.72
CA ASP A 151 -0.74 3.71 2.27
C ASP A 151 -0.88 2.37 1.55
N VAL A 152 -0.13 1.36 2.02
CA VAL A 152 -0.15 0.02 1.44
C VAL A 152 -1.56 -0.55 1.45
N GLN A 153 -2.24 -0.50 2.60
CA GLN A 153 -3.63 -0.97 2.72
C GLN A 153 -4.60 -0.26 1.78
N LYS A 154 -4.40 1.04 1.51
CA LYS A 154 -5.34 1.84 0.73
C LYS A 154 -5.24 1.65 -0.78
N VAL A 155 -4.04 1.37 -1.31
CA VAL A 155 -3.82 1.38 -2.77
C VAL A 155 -3.12 0.15 -3.34
N SER A 156 -2.59 -0.75 -2.52
CA SER A 156 -1.93 -1.98 -3.00
C SER A 156 -2.91 -3.12 -3.21
N ASP A 157 -2.74 -3.86 -4.30
CA ASP A 157 -3.40 -5.14 -4.52
C ASP A 157 -2.58 -6.30 -3.90
N THR A 158 -1.26 -6.18 -3.92
CA THR A 158 -0.30 -7.18 -3.43
C THR A 158 0.78 -6.47 -2.63
N VAL A 159 1.16 -7.06 -1.49
CA VAL A 159 2.23 -6.54 -0.64
C VAL A 159 3.36 -7.57 -0.52
N ALA A 160 4.58 -7.08 -0.41
CA ALA A 160 5.76 -7.85 -0.04
C ALA A 160 6.42 -7.18 1.17
N ILE A 161 6.49 -7.88 2.30
CA ILE A 161 7.11 -7.37 3.53
C ILE A 161 8.55 -7.86 3.58
N LEU A 162 9.49 -6.91 3.61
CA LEU A 162 10.92 -7.20 3.76
C LEU A 162 11.42 -6.80 5.14
N ASN A 163 12.29 -7.63 5.73
CA ASN A 163 13.00 -7.32 6.96
C ASN A 163 14.45 -7.80 6.86
N LYS A 164 15.42 -6.94 7.22
CA LYS A 164 16.86 -7.24 7.15
C LYS A 164 17.31 -7.88 5.82
N GLY A 165 16.76 -7.39 4.70
CA GLY A 165 17.10 -7.87 3.36
C GLY A 165 16.49 -9.23 2.97
N LYS A 166 15.57 -9.78 3.77
CA LYS A 166 14.85 -11.02 3.48
C LYS A 166 13.37 -10.74 3.28
N LEU A 167 12.75 -11.45 2.34
CA LEU A 167 11.30 -11.47 2.17
C LEU A 167 10.70 -12.29 3.31
N ILE A 168 9.83 -11.66 4.11
CA ILE A 168 9.16 -12.30 5.25
C ILE A 168 7.83 -12.92 4.80
N THR A 169 7.03 -12.16 4.07
CA THR A 169 5.78 -12.62 3.48
C THR A 169 5.47 -11.81 2.22
N GLN A 170 4.70 -12.41 1.31
CA GLN A 170 4.13 -11.73 0.15
C GLN A 170 2.77 -12.34 -0.21
N GLY A 171 1.86 -11.53 -0.70
CA GLY A 171 0.56 -11.99 -1.16
C GLY A 171 -0.43 -10.85 -1.40
N PRO A 172 -1.64 -11.17 -1.88
CA PRO A 172 -2.75 -10.24 -1.90
C PRO A 172 -2.95 -9.58 -0.54
N ILE A 173 -3.25 -8.28 -0.51
CA ILE A 173 -3.37 -7.55 0.76
C ILE A 173 -4.44 -8.17 1.68
N GLU A 174 -5.55 -8.63 1.10
CA GLU A 174 -6.65 -9.29 1.84
C GLU A 174 -6.18 -10.57 2.53
N GLU A 175 -5.36 -11.39 1.86
CA GLU A 175 -4.80 -12.61 2.46
C GLU A 175 -3.84 -12.30 3.59
N ILE A 176 -3.02 -11.26 3.44
CA ILE A 176 -2.10 -10.81 4.48
C ILE A 176 -2.88 -10.29 5.68
N LEU A 177 -3.95 -9.52 5.47
CA LEU A 177 -4.78 -8.95 6.54
C LEU A 177 -5.55 -10.01 7.36
N LYS A 178 -5.95 -11.12 6.73
CA LYS A 178 -6.55 -12.26 7.45
C LYS A 178 -5.57 -13.00 8.37
N GLY A 179 -4.27 -12.70 8.30
CA GLY A 179 -3.25 -13.17 9.26
C GLY A 179 -3.10 -14.69 9.37
N GLY A 180 -3.66 -15.46 8.44
CA GLY A 180 -3.74 -16.92 8.48
C GLY A 180 -4.67 -17.50 9.56
N GLU A 181 -5.25 -16.69 10.45
CA GLU A 181 -6.11 -17.12 11.56
C GLU A 181 -7.61 -16.92 11.28
N GLY A 182 -7.94 -16.35 10.12
CA GLY A 182 -9.30 -16.08 9.67
C GLY A 182 -9.84 -14.75 10.18
N THR A 183 -11.13 -14.51 9.98
CA THR A 183 -11.78 -13.25 10.35
C THR A 183 -11.94 -13.16 11.86
N ILE A 184 -11.70 -11.99 12.44
CA ILE A 184 -11.80 -11.79 13.90
C ILE A 184 -13.04 -10.95 14.18
N TYR A 185 -13.94 -11.42 15.04
CA TYR A 185 -15.05 -10.62 15.55
C TYR A 185 -14.70 -10.06 16.93
N ALA A 186 -14.91 -8.76 17.11
CA ALA A 186 -14.83 -8.09 18.40
C ALA A 186 -16.24 -7.95 19.00
N VAL A 187 -16.39 -8.35 20.26
CA VAL A 187 -17.67 -8.30 20.97
C VAL A 187 -17.48 -7.73 22.36
N LYS A 188 -18.30 -6.75 22.74
CA LYS A 188 -18.35 -6.23 24.12
C LYS A 188 -19.65 -6.65 24.79
N LEU A 189 -19.53 -7.38 25.89
CA LEU A 189 -20.67 -7.96 26.61
C LEU A 189 -20.72 -7.47 28.05
N LYS A 190 -21.91 -7.19 28.56
CA LYS A 190 -22.16 -6.92 29.98
C LYS A 190 -22.92 -8.07 30.62
N GLY A 191 -22.42 -8.54 31.78
CA GLY A 191 -23.05 -9.59 32.57
C GLY A 191 -22.97 -10.99 31.96
N ALA A 192 -22.03 -11.23 31.04
CA ALA A 192 -21.81 -12.54 30.46
C ALA A 192 -21.10 -13.48 31.44
N ASP A 193 -21.57 -14.72 31.52
CA ASP A 193 -20.83 -15.83 32.11
C ASP A 193 -19.72 -16.23 31.14
N VAL A 194 -18.48 -15.87 31.50
CA VAL A 194 -17.31 -16.06 30.63
C VAL A 194 -17.04 -17.55 30.38
N ASP A 195 -17.21 -18.41 31.37
CA ASP A 195 -16.87 -19.83 31.23
C ASP A 195 -17.90 -20.58 30.38
N ASP A 196 -19.20 -20.29 30.56
CA ASP A 196 -20.28 -20.88 29.75
C ASP A 196 -20.18 -20.44 28.29
N LEU A 197 -20.04 -19.12 28.06
CA LEU A 197 -20.01 -18.59 26.70
C LEU A 197 -18.76 -19.05 25.95
N ARG A 198 -17.60 -19.05 26.61
CA ARG A 198 -16.34 -19.54 26.01
C ARG A 198 -16.48 -21.00 25.61
N SER A 199 -17.03 -21.84 26.48
CA SER A 199 -17.24 -23.27 26.18
C SER A 199 -18.16 -23.48 24.98
N ARG A 200 -19.24 -22.69 24.86
CA ARG A 200 -20.19 -22.77 23.74
C ARG A 200 -19.59 -22.30 22.40
N LEU A 201 -18.78 -21.25 22.44
CA LEU A 201 -18.06 -20.74 21.27
C LEU A 201 -16.98 -21.73 20.84
N SER A 202 -16.15 -22.23 21.77
CA SER A 202 -15.12 -23.22 21.47
C SER A 202 -15.67 -24.59 21.01
N ALA A 203 -16.96 -24.87 21.22
CA ALA A 203 -17.61 -26.07 20.68
C ALA A 203 -17.94 -25.97 19.19
N GLN A 204 -17.88 -24.77 18.59
CA GLN A 204 -18.15 -24.58 17.17
C GLN A 204 -16.91 -24.92 16.34
N SER A 205 -17.08 -25.77 15.32
CA SER A 205 -15.98 -26.18 14.43
C SER A 205 -15.42 -25.04 13.57
N TRP A 206 -16.17 -23.96 13.42
CA TRP A 206 -15.82 -22.78 12.64
C TRP A 206 -15.19 -21.65 13.49
N ILE A 207 -14.96 -21.89 14.79
CA ILE A 207 -14.25 -20.96 15.68
C ILE A 207 -12.86 -21.55 15.96
N SER A 208 -11.80 -20.84 15.58
CA SER A 208 -10.41 -21.27 15.76
C SER A 208 -9.83 -20.85 17.11
N ASN A 209 -10.20 -19.66 17.59
CA ASN A 209 -9.65 -19.10 18.83
C ASN A 209 -10.64 -18.15 19.51
N VAL A 210 -10.60 -18.10 20.84
CA VAL A 210 -11.40 -17.17 21.65
C VAL A 210 -10.53 -16.57 22.75
N ILE A 211 -10.28 -15.27 22.64
CA ILE A 211 -9.56 -14.47 23.64
C ILE A 211 -10.59 -13.60 24.36
N VAL A 212 -10.51 -13.59 25.70
CA VAL A 212 -11.39 -12.80 26.55
C VAL A 212 -10.56 -11.95 27.48
N GLU A 213 -10.85 -10.66 27.51
CA GLU A 213 -10.36 -9.74 28.51
C GLU A 213 -11.56 -9.23 29.31
N GLN A 214 -11.54 -9.44 30.63
CA GLN A 214 -12.63 -9.03 31.51
C GLN A 214 -12.19 -7.81 32.30
N ASP A 215 -12.92 -6.69 32.13
CA ASP A 215 -12.76 -5.48 32.91
C ASP A 215 -14.04 -5.17 33.69
N ALA A 216 -13.97 -5.40 35.00
CA ALA A 216 -15.08 -5.23 35.93
C ALA A 216 -16.38 -5.95 35.49
N SER A 217 -17.39 -5.20 35.04
CA SER A 217 -18.71 -5.72 34.63
C SER A 217 -18.86 -5.95 33.12
N VAL A 218 -17.84 -5.57 32.34
CA VAL A 218 -17.80 -5.70 30.88
C VAL A 218 -16.70 -6.68 30.50
N SER A 219 -17.00 -7.56 29.55
CA SER A 219 -16.02 -8.47 28.96
C SER A 219 -15.88 -8.15 27.48
N GLU A 220 -14.64 -8.05 27.03
CA GLU A 220 -14.27 -7.87 25.63
C GLU A 220 -13.79 -9.22 25.08
N TRP A 221 -14.35 -9.61 23.94
CA TRP A 221 -14.12 -10.90 23.31
C TRP A 221 -13.53 -10.68 21.93
N GLN A 222 -12.49 -11.42 21.61
CA GLN A 222 -11.97 -11.56 20.26
C GLN A 222 -12.14 -13.01 19.83
N ILE A 223 -12.96 -13.21 18.79
CA ILE A 223 -13.37 -14.53 18.31
C ILE A 223 -12.82 -14.68 16.90
N SER A 224 -11.82 -15.52 16.72
CA SER A 224 -11.27 -15.86 15.41
C SER A 224 -12.12 -16.97 14.79
N VAL A 225 -12.57 -16.76 13.55
CA VAL A 225 -13.42 -17.70 12.81
C VAL A 225 -12.74 -18.17 11.54
N THR A 226 -12.97 -19.42 11.16
CA THR A 226 -12.42 -20.04 9.94
C THR A 226 -13.42 -20.09 8.78
N ASP A 227 -14.71 -19.86 9.08
CA ASP A 227 -15.80 -19.80 8.10
C ASP A 227 -16.63 -18.54 8.35
N ASP A 228 -16.45 -17.56 7.46
CA ASP A 228 -17.10 -16.25 7.54
C ASP A 228 -18.63 -16.38 7.42
N GLY A 229 -19.13 -17.27 6.55
CA GLY A 229 -20.58 -17.45 6.35
C GLY A 229 -21.25 -18.08 7.55
N ALA A 230 -20.63 -19.09 8.17
CA ALA A 230 -21.13 -19.69 9.40
C ALA A 230 -21.16 -18.68 10.56
N ALA A 231 -20.15 -17.80 10.64
CA ALA A 231 -20.08 -16.76 11.65
C ALA A 231 -21.18 -15.71 11.47
N GLU A 232 -21.41 -15.22 10.26
CA GLU A 232 -22.48 -14.24 9.98
C GLU A 232 -23.87 -14.77 10.38
N ASP A 233 -24.16 -16.04 10.08
CA ASP A 233 -25.47 -16.63 10.36
C ASP A 233 -25.71 -16.94 11.85
N ASN A 234 -24.66 -17.34 12.58
CA ASN A 234 -24.84 -18.01 13.87
C ASN A 234 -24.20 -17.28 15.07
N LEU A 235 -23.16 -16.47 14.85
CA LEU A 235 -22.33 -15.94 15.94
C LEU A 235 -23.11 -15.03 16.89
N LEU A 236 -23.88 -14.09 16.35
CA LEU A 236 -24.68 -13.17 17.16
C LEU A 236 -25.75 -13.91 17.97
N GLY A 237 -26.38 -14.92 17.38
CA GLY A 237 -27.38 -15.76 18.06
C GLY A 237 -26.77 -16.55 19.23
N LEU A 238 -25.57 -17.11 19.05
CA LEU A 238 -24.85 -17.80 20.13
C LEU A 238 -24.54 -16.85 21.29
N ILE A 239 -24.13 -15.62 20.98
CA ILE A 239 -23.79 -14.59 21.96
C ILE A 239 -25.03 -14.14 22.75
N GLN A 240 -26.19 -13.97 22.11
CA GLN A 240 -27.40 -13.42 22.76
C GLN A 240 -28.18 -14.40 23.65
N ALA A 241 -27.97 -15.71 23.52
CA ALA A 241 -28.88 -16.73 24.04
C ALA A 241 -29.08 -16.82 25.59
N LYS A 242 -28.34 -16.07 26.43
CA LYS A 242 -28.41 -16.20 27.91
C LYS A 242 -28.27 -14.87 28.68
N GLY A 243 -29.15 -13.90 28.42
CA GLY A 243 -29.18 -12.66 29.23
C GLY A 243 -27.94 -11.76 29.09
N ASN A 244 -27.03 -12.10 28.18
CA ASN A 244 -25.88 -11.30 27.80
C ASN A 244 -26.39 -10.02 27.13
N LYS A 245 -25.99 -8.86 27.66
CA LYS A 245 -26.26 -7.59 26.99
C LYS A 245 -25.09 -7.25 26.07
N VAL A 246 -25.31 -7.37 24.76
CA VAL A 246 -24.36 -6.95 23.73
C VAL A 246 -24.30 -5.42 23.72
N LEU A 247 -23.13 -4.87 23.99
CA LEU A 247 -22.86 -3.43 23.91
C LEU A 247 -22.28 -3.05 22.54
N ASP A 248 -21.44 -3.92 21.99
CA ASP A 248 -20.80 -3.74 20.69
C ASP A 248 -20.53 -5.12 20.05
N TYR A 249 -20.66 -5.20 18.74
CA TYR A 249 -20.43 -6.41 17.95
C TYR A 249 -20.08 -6.00 16.51
N GLY A 250 -18.96 -6.52 16.02
CA GLY A 250 -18.57 -6.33 14.63
C GLY A 250 -17.32 -7.11 14.28
N GLU A 251 -17.04 -7.18 12.99
CA GLU A 251 -15.74 -7.63 12.51
C GLU A 251 -14.67 -6.63 12.96
N LYS A 252 -13.60 -7.14 13.54
CA LYS A 252 -12.43 -6.37 13.93
C LYS A 252 -11.58 -6.14 12.68
N GLU A 253 -11.53 -4.89 12.24
CA GLU A 253 -10.64 -4.49 11.17
C GLU A 253 -9.18 -4.66 11.60
N VAL A 254 -8.49 -5.63 11.02
CA VAL A 254 -7.06 -5.86 11.27
C VAL A 254 -6.27 -4.86 10.44
N GLN A 255 -5.34 -4.16 11.08
CA GLN A 255 -4.45 -3.23 10.39
C GLN A 255 -3.14 -3.94 10.02
N LEU A 256 -2.58 -3.60 8.87
CA LEU A 256 -1.30 -4.16 8.38
C LEU A 256 -0.15 -3.83 9.34
N GLU A 257 -0.26 -2.73 10.08
CA GLU A 257 0.70 -2.35 11.13
C GLU A 257 0.79 -3.40 12.24
N ASP A 258 -0.34 -3.93 12.71
CA ASP A 258 -0.35 -4.97 13.75
C ASP A 258 0.32 -6.25 13.26
N ILE A 259 0.04 -6.64 12.01
CA ILE A 259 0.61 -7.82 11.38
C ILE A 259 2.12 -7.66 11.19
N PHE A 260 2.55 -6.50 10.72
CA PHE A 260 3.97 -6.17 10.57
C PHE A 260 4.72 -6.27 11.89
N ILE A 261 4.15 -5.74 12.99
CA ILE A 261 4.74 -5.84 14.33
C ILE A 261 4.81 -7.30 14.79
N LYS A 262 3.75 -8.10 14.60
CA LYS A 262 3.73 -9.54 14.94
C LYS A 262 4.84 -10.29 14.19
N LEU A 263 4.92 -10.12 12.87
CA LEU A 263 5.92 -10.77 12.03
C LEU A 263 7.37 -10.40 12.39
N ILE A 264 7.61 -9.14 12.76
CA ILE A 264 8.95 -8.70 13.20
C ILE A 264 9.32 -9.30 14.56
N LYS A 265 8.38 -9.37 15.51
CA LYS A 265 8.63 -9.97 16.82
C LYS A 265 8.92 -11.47 16.70
N GLU A 266 8.08 -12.22 15.96
CA GLU A 266 8.25 -13.66 15.76
C GLU A 266 9.52 -14.01 14.94
N GLY A 267 9.89 -13.16 13.98
CA GLY A 267 11.13 -13.30 13.22
C GLY A 267 12.39 -12.88 13.99
N GLY A 268 12.23 -12.11 15.06
CA GLY A 268 13.30 -11.65 15.95
C GLY A 268 13.81 -12.74 16.89
N ASP A 269 12.91 -13.57 17.42
CA ASP A 269 13.25 -14.62 18.39
C ASP A 269 13.98 -15.82 17.79
N LYS A 270 13.93 -16.02 16.46
CA LYS A 270 14.67 -17.12 15.80
C LYS A 270 16.16 -16.82 15.56
N ASN A 271 16.66 -15.61 15.88
CA ASN A 271 18.06 -15.24 15.68
C ASN A 271 18.74 -14.70 16.96
N GLY A 272 18.16 -14.98 18.14
CA GLY A 272 18.78 -14.71 19.44
C GLY A 272 19.55 -15.93 19.96
N ASN A 273 20.72 -16.22 19.37
CA ASN A 273 21.81 -16.98 19.99
C ASN A 273 23.12 -16.70 19.26
#